data_AF-A0A9W8F5D2-F1
#
_entry.id   AF-A0A9W8F5D2-F1
#
_cell.length_a   1.000
_cell.length_b   1.000
_cell.length_c   1.000
_cell.angle_alpha   90.00
_cell.angle_beta   90.00
_cell.angle_gamma   90.00
#
_symmetry.space_group_name_H-M   'P 1'
#
loop_
_entity.id
_entity.type
_entity.pdbx_description
1 polymer ?
#
loop_
_entity_poly.entity_id
_entity_poly.type
_entity_poly.pdbx_seq_one_letter_code
_entity_poly.pdbx_strand_id
1 'polypeptide(L)'
;MPLDFSANATDPLAAAIPDSKDTKFAVIDGATADLANIDLSDAPTIVGSLAASIGHSRSSSTSNPIASCCPAAVVATATASSTTGDETDADVDSAGVEAGAEAIAAKAKAKAKAKAKQGCNAQLVMAGDFEQANHFYPRVLNAQIHPLVLSFFQLGNERIIARYVHLRPNVNQDKLRELLAYKPKHFAWAGSDLFNVTTDQGQHQMIIIETNSCPSGQKSMPLLQDTDECGGYRSVLRSAFGDLLRSTEIGGELAVIYDKNHMEASGYAAAMAEESGEHVWLVEYHDTDQDPPVRWTDRVMEIRDVAGAWHPIRACFRYVTQRPWSRIPLYTRTRVLNPVIACLAGGRNKMMAARAYEMLNAELRPYNMSVRVPLTIYNVVRDEVPLWIDSMGGHAVIKNPYSNAGQGVWTITTKEDLRSFMALDHRYDKFIVQSLVGNASWSSTTHDGCFYHVGTVPNKKNNIFVCDVRMMIAGASDGFRPISIYARRARLPLIAKLEDDPAATSWGMLGTNLSVKLPDGSWTTESQRLVLMDRKDFNQLGIGIDDLIDAYIQTVLSVIAIDKMCQRLVDNGDKFNYDLFRALNPDDALLSELTL
;
A
#
# COMPACT_ATOMS: atom_id res chain seq x y z
N MET A 1 4.22 53.57 31.08
CA MET A 1 5.09 54.65 30.56
C MET A 1 6.16 54.00 29.71
N PRO A 2 6.24 54.34 28.42
CA PRO A 2 7.20 53.80 27.46
C PRO A 2 8.46 54.66 27.43
N LEU A 3 9.59 54.06 27.04
CA LEU A 3 10.75 54.80 26.55
C LEU A 3 11.10 54.27 25.16
N ASP A 4 11.32 55.25 24.31
CA ASP A 4 11.37 55.27 22.85
C ASP A 4 12.78 55.68 22.41
N PHE A 5 13.01 55.57 21.10
CA PHE A 5 13.92 56.31 20.23
C PHE A 5 15.12 55.61 19.58
N SER A 6 14.95 55.47 18.24
CA SER A 6 15.83 56.00 17.17
C SER A 6 17.11 55.24 16.87
N ALA A 7 17.69 55.21 15.67
CA ALA A 7 17.38 55.58 14.28
C ALA A 7 18.60 55.03 13.47
N ASN A 8 18.52 54.67 12.19
CA ASN A 8 18.81 55.51 11.00
C ASN A 8 18.92 54.57 9.79
N ALA A 9 18.22 54.85 8.68
CA ALA A 9 18.72 55.45 7.41
C ALA A 9 19.69 54.52 6.65
N THR A 10 19.49 54.12 5.39
CA THR A 10 19.35 54.94 4.16
C THR A 10 18.96 54.07 2.95
N ASP A 11 18.06 54.56 2.09
CA ASP A 11 17.96 54.28 0.63
C ASP A 11 19.02 55.16 -0.11
N PRO A 12 19.43 55.01 -1.40
CA PRO A 12 18.67 54.50 -2.56
C PRO A 12 19.45 53.72 -3.65
N LEU A 13 18.75 53.08 -4.60
CA LEU A 13 18.94 53.34 -6.05
C LEU A 13 17.93 52.57 -6.93
N ALA A 14 17.15 53.32 -7.69
CA ALA A 14 16.32 52.89 -8.80
C ALA A 14 16.93 53.39 -10.12
N ALA A 15 16.97 52.53 -11.15
CA ALA A 15 17.08 52.80 -12.60
C ALA A 15 17.32 51.45 -13.30
N ALA A 16 16.84 51.10 -14.50
CA ALA A 16 15.94 51.71 -15.46
C ALA A 16 15.57 50.60 -16.47
N ILE A 17 14.41 50.76 -17.12
CA ILE A 17 13.91 49.98 -18.26
C ILE A 17 14.75 50.29 -19.51
N PRO A 18 14.85 49.35 -20.48
CA PRO A 18 14.45 49.74 -21.83
C PRO A 18 13.46 48.79 -22.49
N ASP A 19 12.60 49.46 -23.25
CA ASP A 19 11.49 49.04 -24.09
C ASP A 19 11.98 48.35 -25.38
N SER A 20 11.31 47.30 -25.86
CA SER A 20 11.23 47.06 -27.31
C SER A 20 10.01 46.23 -27.69
N LYS A 21 9.37 46.74 -28.75
CA LYS A 21 8.10 46.36 -29.35
C LYS A 21 8.21 45.12 -30.23
N ASP A 22 7.01 44.66 -30.63
CA ASP A 22 6.67 43.86 -31.80
C ASP A 22 6.81 42.34 -31.70
N THR A 23 5.71 41.67 -31.33
CA THR A 23 5.14 40.65 -32.22
C THR A 23 3.65 40.43 -31.95
N LYS A 24 2.83 40.81 -32.93
CA LYS A 24 1.42 40.41 -33.05
C LYS A 24 1.36 38.93 -33.41
N PHE A 25 0.56 38.12 -32.73
CA PHE A 25 -0.03 36.93 -33.31
C PHE A 25 -1.54 36.92 -33.09
N ALA A 26 -2.22 36.61 -34.19
CA ALA A 26 -3.63 36.82 -34.42
C ALA A 26 -4.51 35.84 -33.64
N VAL A 27 -5.62 36.38 -33.14
CA VAL A 27 -6.83 35.65 -32.78
C VAL A 27 -7.46 35.14 -34.08
N ILE A 28 -7.72 33.83 -34.17
CA ILE A 28 -8.64 33.27 -35.15
C ILE A 28 -9.78 32.63 -34.38
N ASP A 29 -10.92 33.31 -34.42
CA ASP A 29 -12.24 32.79 -34.12
C ASP A 29 -12.74 31.92 -35.27
N GLY A 30 -13.53 30.90 -34.92
CA GLY A 30 -14.51 30.30 -35.81
C GLY A 30 -14.31 28.81 -36.11
N ALA A 31 -15.15 27.96 -35.51
CA ALA A 31 -16.15 27.17 -36.23
C ALA A 31 -16.84 26.17 -35.29
N THR A 32 -18.10 26.44 -35.01
CA THR A 32 -19.10 25.47 -34.55
C THR A 32 -19.38 24.46 -35.67
N ALA A 33 -19.33 23.15 -35.37
CA ALA A 33 -20.03 22.14 -36.14
C ALA A 33 -20.30 20.88 -35.29
N ASP A 34 -21.59 20.58 -35.14
CA ASP A 34 -22.15 19.30 -34.74
C ASP A 34 -21.59 18.14 -35.56
N LEU A 35 -21.24 17.02 -34.91
CA LEU A 35 -21.34 15.70 -35.52
C LEU A 35 -21.75 14.67 -34.45
N ALA A 36 -23.05 14.43 -34.40
CA ALA A 36 -23.65 13.20 -33.92
C ALA A 36 -23.43 12.06 -34.95
N ASN A 37 -23.49 10.83 -34.46
CA ASN A 37 -23.55 9.55 -35.20
C ASN A 37 -22.29 9.13 -35.97
N ILE A 38 -21.51 8.24 -35.35
CA ILE A 38 -20.75 7.23 -36.08
C ILE A 38 -21.28 5.86 -35.65
N ASP A 39 -21.94 5.23 -36.61
CA ASP A 39 -22.39 3.85 -36.63
C ASP A 39 -21.17 2.92 -36.70
N LEU A 40 -21.16 1.87 -35.87
CA LEU A 40 -20.06 0.90 -35.75
C LEU A 40 -20.43 -0.48 -36.33
N SER A 41 -21.24 -0.51 -37.39
CA SER A 41 -21.38 -1.68 -38.24
C SER A 41 -20.45 -1.56 -39.45
N ASP A 42 -19.20 -2.00 -39.32
CA ASP A 42 -18.41 -2.65 -40.39
C ASP A 42 -16.95 -2.81 -39.95
N ALA A 43 -16.65 -3.97 -39.33
CA ALA A 43 -15.30 -4.47 -39.17
C ALA A 43 -15.24 -5.90 -39.71
N PRO A 44 -14.48 -6.17 -40.79
CA PRO A 44 -14.41 -7.51 -41.35
C PRO A 44 -13.53 -8.42 -40.48
N THR A 45 -14.11 -9.57 -40.16
CA THR A 45 -13.48 -10.75 -39.59
C THR A 45 -12.35 -11.26 -40.50
N ILE A 46 -11.12 -11.36 -40.00
CA ILE A 46 -10.06 -12.16 -40.64
C ILE A 46 -9.64 -13.26 -39.68
N VAL A 47 -10.21 -14.44 -39.92
CA VAL A 47 -9.72 -15.74 -39.45
C VAL A 47 -9.00 -16.38 -40.63
N GLY A 48 -7.74 -16.75 -40.47
CA GLY A 48 -6.96 -17.37 -41.55
C GLY A 48 -5.56 -17.82 -41.13
N SER A 49 -5.50 -19.08 -40.70
CA SER A 49 -4.38 -20.04 -40.74
C SER A 49 -2.95 -19.54 -41.02
N LEU A 50 -2.00 -20.02 -40.20
CA LEU A 50 -0.79 -20.65 -40.75
C LEU A 50 -0.23 -21.70 -39.80
N ALA A 51 -0.26 -22.95 -40.25
CA ALA A 51 0.52 -24.06 -39.72
C ALA A 51 1.62 -24.40 -40.74
N ALA A 52 2.68 -25.04 -40.22
CA ALA A 52 3.78 -25.70 -40.92
C ALA A 52 5.01 -24.86 -41.30
N SER A 53 6.08 -25.09 -40.54
CA SER A 53 7.45 -25.12 -41.03
C SER A 53 8.27 -26.06 -40.13
N ILE A 54 8.33 -27.33 -40.52
CA ILE A 54 9.26 -28.34 -40.02
C ILE A 54 10.57 -28.16 -40.78
N GLY A 55 11.67 -27.93 -40.08
CA GLY A 55 13.02 -27.88 -40.64
C GLY A 55 14.00 -28.61 -39.73
N HIS A 56 14.50 -29.75 -40.21
CA HIS A 56 15.55 -30.56 -39.60
C HIS A 56 16.88 -29.82 -39.49
N SER A 57 17.60 -30.00 -38.38
CA SER A 57 19.04 -30.19 -38.42
C SER A 57 19.49 -31.16 -37.31
N ARG A 58 20.24 -32.19 -37.74
CA ARG A 58 20.94 -33.18 -36.93
C ARG A 58 22.43 -32.80 -36.87
N SER A 59 23.12 -33.41 -35.88
CA SER A 59 24.58 -33.62 -35.69
C SER A 59 25.15 -32.75 -34.57
N SER A 60 25.95 -33.25 -33.60
CA SER A 60 26.56 -34.57 -33.40
C SER A 60 27.18 -34.65 -31.99
N SER A 61 27.04 -35.84 -31.41
CA SER A 61 27.92 -36.54 -30.44
C SER A 61 29.25 -35.90 -30.00
N THR A 62 29.53 -35.99 -28.70
CA THR A 62 30.68 -36.76 -28.16
C THR A 62 30.43 -37.20 -26.72
N SER A 63 30.53 -38.51 -26.50
CA SER A 63 30.63 -39.24 -25.24
C SER A 63 32.11 -39.37 -24.82
N ASN A 64 32.43 -39.37 -23.51
CA ASN A 64 33.02 -40.51 -22.77
C ASN A 64 33.56 -40.17 -21.35
N PRO A 65 33.80 -41.19 -20.49
CA PRO A 65 33.54 -41.18 -19.04
C PRO A 65 34.82 -41.33 -18.18
N ILE A 66 34.65 -41.73 -16.89
CA ILE A 66 35.58 -42.32 -15.87
C ILE A 66 35.42 -41.51 -14.55
N ALA A 67 35.44 -42.02 -13.32
CA ALA A 67 35.14 -43.28 -12.63
C ALA A 67 35.34 -43.00 -11.11
N SER A 68 34.64 -43.76 -10.26
CA SER A 68 34.97 -44.19 -8.88
C SER A 68 35.52 -43.20 -7.82
N CYS A 69 34.86 -43.12 -6.66
CA CYS A 69 35.23 -43.91 -5.46
C CYS A 69 34.44 -43.46 -4.23
N CYS A 70 33.75 -44.41 -3.57
CA CYS A 70 33.38 -44.35 -2.16
C CYS A 70 34.63 -44.56 -1.29
N PRO A 71 34.55 -44.22 0.02
CA PRO A 71 34.52 -45.33 0.98
C PRO A 71 33.54 -45.18 2.15
N ALA A 72 33.12 -46.37 2.62
CA ALA A 72 32.62 -46.81 3.93
C ALA A 72 32.67 -45.82 5.11
N ALA A 73 31.54 -45.56 5.78
CA ALA A 73 30.95 -46.33 6.88
C ALA A 73 31.63 -46.16 8.25
N VAL A 74 30.93 -45.51 9.18
CA VAL A 74 31.04 -45.77 10.63
C VAL A 74 29.63 -45.85 11.21
N VAL A 75 29.34 -47.00 11.79
CA VAL A 75 28.15 -47.36 12.56
C VAL A 75 28.31 -46.82 13.97
N ALA A 76 27.24 -46.22 14.52
CA ALA A 76 27.04 -46.15 15.96
C ALA A 76 25.54 -46.28 16.26
N THR A 77 25.21 -47.46 16.77
CA THR A 77 23.93 -47.87 17.35
C THR A 77 23.67 -47.17 18.68
N ALA A 78 22.42 -46.75 18.92
CA ALA A 78 21.85 -46.66 20.27
C ALA A 78 20.35 -46.97 20.23
N THR A 79 20.09 -48.21 20.64
CA THR A 79 18.93 -48.88 21.24
C THR A 79 17.66 -48.09 21.65
N ALA A 80 16.56 -48.82 21.46
CA ALA A 80 15.15 -48.56 21.75
C ALA A 80 14.73 -48.59 23.24
N SER A 81 13.54 -48.04 23.50
CA SER A 81 12.48 -48.61 24.35
C SER A 81 11.13 -48.14 23.76
N SER A 82 10.28 -48.97 23.17
CA SER A 82 9.47 -50.11 23.65
C SER A 82 8.33 -49.73 24.62
N THR A 83 7.13 -49.56 24.07
CA THR A 83 5.86 -49.89 24.73
C THR A 83 4.87 -50.46 23.71
N THR A 84 4.78 -51.78 23.68
CA THR A 84 3.56 -52.57 23.34
C THR A 84 2.49 -52.28 24.41
N GLY A 85 1.18 -52.38 24.23
CA GLY A 85 0.26 -52.83 23.19
C GLY A 85 -1.13 -52.89 23.87
N ASP A 86 -2.22 -52.75 23.12
CA ASP A 86 -3.41 -53.64 23.17
C ASP A 86 -4.56 -53.06 22.34
N GLU A 87 -5.10 -53.91 21.49
CA GLU A 87 -6.33 -53.74 20.73
C GLU A 87 -7.52 -54.11 21.63
N THR A 88 -8.60 -53.33 21.59
CA THR A 88 -9.96 -53.84 21.78
C THR A 88 -10.93 -53.08 20.87
N ASP A 89 -11.61 -53.83 20.01
CA ASP A 89 -12.75 -53.41 19.21
C ASP A 89 -13.93 -53.00 20.10
N ALA A 90 -14.57 -51.88 19.76
CA ALA A 90 -15.94 -51.59 20.16
C ALA A 90 -16.62 -50.67 19.13
N ASP A 91 -17.70 -51.19 18.54
CA ASP A 91 -18.65 -50.50 17.66
C ASP A 91 -19.07 -49.14 18.21
N VAL A 92 -19.00 -48.09 17.37
CA VAL A 92 -19.56 -46.77 17.68
C VAL A 92 -20.70 -46.44 16.73
N ASP A 93 -21.86 -46.38 17.36
CA ASP A 93 -23.19 -46.04 16.87
C ASP A 93 -23.24 -44.62 16.27
N SER A 94 -23.89 -44.50 15.11
CA SER A 94 -23.85 -43.31 14.23
C SER A 94 -24.83 -42.19 14.61
N ALA A 95 -25.43 -42.23 15.80
CA ALA A 95 -26.42 -41.25 16.26
C ALA A 95 -25.87 -40.18 17.24
N GLY A 96 -24.60 -40.29 17.67
CA GLY A 96 -23.98 -39.36 18.63
C GLY A 96 -23.21 -38.17 18.03
N VAL A 97 -23.02 -38.15 16.70
CA VAL A 97 -22.16 -37.17 16.01
C VAL A 97 -22.92 -35.86 15.70
N GLU A 98 -24.24 -35.91 15.49
CA GLU A 98 -25.04 -34.72 15.16
C GLU A 98 -25.29 -33.80 16.38
N ALA A 99 -25.50 -34.36 17.57
CA ALA A 99 -25.68 -33.57 18.79
C ALA A 99 -24.38 -32.86 19.26
N GLY A 100 -23.22 -33.45 18.95
CA GLY A 100 -21.91 -32.83 19.20
C GLY A 100 -21.63 -31.64 18.25
N ALA A 101 -22.07 -31.74 16.99
CA ALA A 101 -21.88 -30.69 15.99
C ALA A 101 -22.72 -29.43 16.31
N GLU A 102 -23.96 -29.58 16.79
CA GLU A 102 -24.79 -28.45 17.21
C GLU A 102 -24.28 -27.77 18.49
N ALA A 103 -23.74 -28.53 19.45
CA ALA A 103 -23.12 -27.97 20.66
C ALA A 103 -21.80 -27.23 20.36
N ILE A 104 -21.04 -27.68 19.36
CA ILE A 104 -19.84 -27.01 18.86
C ILE A 104 -20.21 -25.76 18.05
N ALA A 105 -21.28 -25.81 17.24
CA ALA A 105 -21.79 -24.65 16.51
C ALA A 105 -22.41 -23.59 17.45
N ALA A 106 -23.07 -24.00 18.53
CA ALA A 106 -23.59 -23.10 19.57
C ALA A 106 -22.44 -22.49 20.39
N LYS A 107 -21.38 -23.26 20.70
CA LYS A 107 -20.15 -22.71 21.30
C LYS A 107 -19.37 -21.80 20.34
N ALA A 108 -19.39 -22.06 19.04
CA ALA A 108 -18.81 -21.18 18.02
C ALA A 108 -19.61 -19.87 17.89
N LYS A 109 -20.95 -19.92 17.93
CA LYS A 109 -21.81 -18.72 18.00
C LYS A 109 -21.66 -17.95 19.31
N ALA A 110 -21.40 -18.63 20.43
CA ALA A 110 -21.10 -17.98 21.72
C ALA A 110 -19.69 -17.36 21.76
N LYS A 111 -18.71 -17.95 21.06
CA LYS A 111 -17.33 -17.44 20.93
C LYS A 111 -17.19 -16.33 19.87
N ALA A 112 -18.17 -16.20 18.97
CA ALA A 112 -18.29 -15.09 18.01
C ALA A 112 -18.89 -13.80 18.60
N LYS A 113 -19.17 -13.76 19.91
CA LYS A 113 -19.39 -12.51 20.63
C LYS A 113 -18.02 -11.92 21.00
N ALA A 114 -17.28 -11.44 20.00
CA ALA A 114 -16.13 -10.59 20.25
C ALA A 114 -16.60 -9.46 21.17
N LYS A 115 -16.03 -9.36 22.37
CA LYS A 115 -16.36 -8.31 23.34
C LYS A 115 -16.21 -6.98 22.61
N ALA A 116 -17.31 -6.27 22.38
CA ALA A 116 -17.31 -5.00 21.65
C ALA A 116 -16.25 -4.10 22.31
N LYS A 117 -15.27 -3.66 21.53
CA LYS A 117 -14.21 -2.80 22.03
C LYS A 117 -14.79 -1.40 22.13
N GLN A 118 -15.25 -1.03 23.32
CA GLN A 118 -15.72 0.32 23.60
C GLN A 118 -14.52 1.28 23.55
N GLY A 119 -14.60 2.31 22.72
CA GLY A 119 -13.60 3.36 22.66
C GLY A 119 -13.56 4.15 23.97
N CYS A 120 -12.38 4.66 24.32
CA CYS A 120 -12.26 5.67 25.36
C CYS A 120 -12.79 7.01 24.84
N ASN A 121 -13.28 7.86 25.75
CA ASN A 121 -13.62 9.25 25.42
C ASN A 121 -12.41 9.99 24.85
N ALA A 122 -12.66 11.06 24.10
CA ALA A 122 -11.62 11.84 23.44
C ALA A 122 -10.59 12.39 24.44
N GLN A 123 -9.31 12.27 24.07
CA GLN A 123 -8.20 12.85 24.81
C GLN A 123 -7.80 14.18 24.19
N LEU A 124 -7.56 15.19 25.02
CA LEU A 124 -7.02 16.48 24.61
C LEU A 124 -5.49 16.38 24.49
N VAL A 125 -4.94 16.91 23.40
CA VAL A 125 -3.49 17.02 23.16
C VAL A 125 -3.14 18.48 22.91
N MET A 126 -2.12 19.00 23.58
CA MET A 126 -1.68 20.40 23.54
C MET A 126 -0.32 20.55 22.87
N ALA A 127 0.00 21.78 22.44
CA ALA A 127 1.38 22.13 22.11
C ALA A 127 2.27 21.98 23.34
N GLY A 128 3.45 21.38 23.18
CA GLY A 128 4.36 20.95 24.23
C GLY A 128 4.26 19.45 24.58
N ASP A 129 3.24 18.73 24.11
CA ASP A 129 3.02 17.32 24.47
C ASP A 129 3.79 16.32 23.58
N PHE A 130 4.54 16.78 22.57
CA PHE A 130 5.24 15.87 21.66
C PHE A 130 6.47 15.25 22.33
N GLU A 131 6.41 13.94 22.57
CA GLU A 131 7.48 13.18 23.19
C GLU A 131 7.94 12.06 22.27
N GLN A 132 9.16 12.13 21.76
CA GLN A 132 9.66 11.20 20.73
C GLN A 132 9.55 9.72 21.15
N ALA A 133 9.79 9.43 22.43
CA ALA A 133 9.68 8.09 23.00
C ALA A 133 8.28 7.45 22.86
N ASN A 134 7.24 8.27 22.74
CA ASN A 134 5.86 7.81 22.59
C ASN A 134 5.46 7.53 21.14
N HIS A 135 6.22 8.06 20.16
CA HIS A 135 5.81 8.13 18.76
C HIS A 135 6.77 7.43 17.78
N PHE A 136 7.96 7.03 18.24
CA PHE A 136 8.94 6.29 17.44
C PHE A 136 9.31 4.97 18.11
N TYR A 137 9.70 3.98 17.30
CA TYR A 137 10.29 2.78 17.87
C TYR A 137 11.63 3.09 18.56
N PRO A 138 11.96 2.42 19.68
CA PRO A 138 13.25 2.62 20.35
C PRO A 138 14.47 2.43 19.43
N ARG A 139 14.40 1.50 18.45
CA ARG A 139 15.45 1.32 17.45
C ARG A 139 15.63 2.54 16.55
N VAL A 140 14.56 3.27 16.24
CA VAL A 140 14.57 4.46 15.37
C VAL A 140 15.21 5.65 16.08
N LEU A 141 14.91 5.85 17.36
CA LEU A 141 15.51 6.92 18.17
C LEU A 141 17.04 6.79 18.30
N ASN A 142 17.55 5.57 18.18
CA ASN A 142 18.99 5.28 18.24
C ASN A 142 19.62 5.09 16.85
N ALA A 143 18.87 5.29 15.78
CA ALA A 143 19.32 5.06 14.42
C ALA A 143 19.82 6.35 13.77
N GLN A 144 20.95 6.27 13.07
CA GLN A 144 21.45 7.34 12.21
C GLN A 144 21.08 7.04 10.76
N ILE A 145 20.45 8.02 10.09
CA ILE A 145 20.07 7.92 8.69
C ILE A 145 21.25 7.51 7.80
N HIS A 146 21.01 6.62 6.84
CA HIS A 146 22.00 6.24 5.86
C HIS A 146 22.32 7.42 4.92
N PRO A 147 23.60 7.76 4.63
CA PRO A 147 23.96 8.91 3.81
C PRO A 147 23.33 8.92 2.41
N LEU A 148 23.24 7.76 1.75
CA LEU A 148 22.58 7.64 0.44
C LEU A 148 21.08 7.97 0.52
N VAL A 149 20.40 7.50 1.58
CA VAL A 149 18.98 7.80 1.78
C VAL A 149 18.80 9.28 2.08
N LEU A 150 19.62 9.87 2.93
CA LEU A 150 19.59 11.31 3.18
C LEU A 150 19.80 12.11 1.87
N SER A 151 20.76 11.70 1.05
CA SER A 151 21.01 12.32 -0.26
C SER A 151 19.80 12.22 -1.20
N PHE A 152 19.10 11.08 -1.21
CA PHE A 152 17.86 10.89 -1.97
C PHE A 152 16.80 11.94 -1.61
N PHE A 153 16.55 12.15 -0.31
CA PHE A 153 15.59 13.15 0.18
C PHE A 153 15.98 14.59 -0.20
N GLN A 154 17.26 14.85 -0.45
CA GLN A 154 17.80 16.17 -0.82
C GLN A 154 17.93 16.39 -2.34
N LEU A 155 17.61 15.40 -3.18
CA LEU A 155 17.77 15.54 -4.65
C LEU A 155 16.84 16.59 -5.24
N GLY A 156 15.58 16.62 -4.82
CA GLY A 156 14.53 17.40 -5.47
C GLY A 156 14.11 16.84 -6.83
N ASN A 157 12.92 17.23 -7.29
CA ASN A 157 12.26 16.63 -8.45
C ASN A 157 13.07 16.83 -9.76
N GLU A 158 13.72 17.98 -9.99
CA GLU A 158 14.49 18.20 -11.23
C GLU A 158 15.68 17.24 -11.38
N ARG A 159 16.43 16.97 -10.29
CA ARG A 159 17.55 16.01 -10.34
C ARG A 159 17.06 14.57 -10.47
N ILE A 160 15.93 14.26 -9.84
CA ILE A 160 15.25 12.96 -9.99
C ILE A 160 14.83 12.74 -11.45
N ILE A 161 14.20 13.73 -12.09
CA ILE A 161 13.80 13.70 -13.50
C ILE A 161 15.02 13.46 -14.40
N ALA A 162 16.07 14.28 -14.22
CA ALA A 162 17.27 14.19 -15.04
C ALA A 162 17.92 12.80 -14.95
N ARG A 163 18.02 12.22 -13.75
CA ARG A 163 18.57 10.88 -13.55
C ARG A 163 17.68 9.78 -14.14
N TYR A 164 16.37 9.86 -13.93
CA TYR A 164 15.42 8.86 -14.40
C TYR A 164 15.36 8.78 -15.92
N VAL A 165 15.27 9.93 -16.60
CA VAL A 165 15.23 10.00 -18.07
C VAL A 165 16.57 9.55 -18.67
N HIS A 166 17.71 9.85 -18.03
CA HIS A 166 19.01 9.37 -18.50
C HIS A 166 19.09 7.83 -18.51
N LEU A 167 18.54 7.16 -17.50
CA LEU A 167 18.49 5.70 -17.43
C LEU A 167 17.38 5.09 -18.30
N ARG A 168 16.44 5.91 -18.77
CA ARG A 168 15.29 5.49 -19.59
C ARG A 168 15.07 6.50 -20.72
N PRO A 169 15.92 6.49 -21.78
CA PRO A 169 15.98 7.56 -22.78
C PRO A 169 14.68 7.76 -23.58
N ASN A 170 13.77 6.78 -23.56
CA ASN A 170 12.47 6.86 -24.24
C ASN A 170 11.39 7.55 -23.39
N VAL A 171 11.64 7.80 -22.10
CA VAL A 171 10.69 8.50 -21.21
C VAL A 171 10.60 9.97 -21.59
N ASN A 172 9.38 10.48 -21.74
CA ASN A 172 9.17 11.91 -22.00
C ASN A 172 9.44 12.75 -20.74
N GLN A 173 10.48 13.59 -20.79
CA GLN A 173 10.92 14.40 -19.66
C GLN A 173 9.86 15.43 -19.20
N ASP A 174 9.22 16.13 -20.13
CA ASP A 174 8.25 17.18 -19.80
C ASP A 174 7.00 16.60 -19.17
N LYS A 175 6.56 15.43 -19.66
CA LYS A 175 5.44 14.72 -19.06
C LYS A 175 5.78 14.23 -17.65
N LEU A 176 6.99 13.72 -17.42
CA LEU A 176 7.42 13.34 -16.07
C LEU A 176 7.45 14.55 -15.13
N ARG A 177 7.90 15.71 -15.61
CA ARG A 177 7.88 16.96 -14.84
C ARG A 177 6.44 17.37 -14.48
N GLU A 178 5.52 17.32 -15.44
CA GLU A 178 4.09 17.57 -15.20
C GLU A 178 3.53 16.64 -14.11
N LEU A 179 3.86 15.35 -14.19
CA LEU A 179 3.40 14.35 -13.22
C LEU A 179 3.96 14.60 -11.82
N LEU A 180 5.24 14.95 -11.68
CA LEU A 180 5.82 15.28 -10.36
C LEU A 180 5.27 16.61 -9.80
N ALA A 181 4.84 17.53 -10.66
CA ALA A 181 4.19 18.79 -10.28
C ALA A 181 2.67 18.66 -10.04
N TYR A 182 2.10 17.48 -10.27
CA TYR A 182 0.67 17.22 -10.09
C TYR A 182 0.22 17.50 -8.66
N LYS A 183 -0.95 18.12 -8.51
CA LYS A 183 -1.56 18.48 -7.23
C LYS A 183 -2.78 17.61 -6.98
N PRO A 184 -2.71 16.63 -6.06
CA PRO A 184 -3.84 15.75 -5.77
C PRO A 184 -5.04 16.53 -5.22
N LYS A 185 -6.24 16.21 -5.70
CA LYS A 185 -7.49 16.81 -5.20
C LYS A 185 -8.03 16.05 -3.98
N HIS A 186 -7.88 14.73 -3.95
CA HIS A 186 -8.46 13.85 -2.94
C HIS A 186 -7.42 12.96 -2.24
N PHE A 187 -6.29 12.66 -2.89
CA PHE A 187 -5.34 11.68 -2.37
C PHE A 187 -3.93 12.28 -2.19
N ALA A 188 -3.80 13.19 -1.22
CA ALA A 188 -2.61 14.00 -1.02
C ALA A 188 -1.51 13.33 -0.19
N TRP A 189 -1.82 12.32 0.61
CA TRP A 189 -0.82 11.60 1.40
C TRP A 189 -0.95 10.09 1.22
N ALA A 190 0.10 9.42 0.78
CA ALA A 190 0.01 8.03 0.39
C ALA A 190 1.29 7.25 0.72
N GLY A 191 1.15 5.93 0.77
CA GLY A 191 2.32 5.04 0.80
C GLY A 191 2.10 3.82 -0.05
N SER A 192 3.05 3.49 -0.91
CA SER A 192 3.01 2.29 -1.73
C SER A 192 4.00 1.25 -1.24
N ASP A 193 3.59 -0.01 -1.31
CA ASP A 193 4.46 -1.17 -1.10
C ASP A 193 5.04 -1.60 -2.43
N LEU A 194 6.36 -1.68 -2.49
CA LEU A 194 7.08 -2.00 -3.70
C LEU A 194 7.98 -3.21 -3.51
N PHE A 195 8.08 -4.01 -4.56
CA PHE A 195 9.11 -5.01 -4.69
C PHE A 195 10.19 -4.53 -5.64
N ASN A 196 11.45 -4.79 -5.28
CA ASN A 196 12.54 -4.82 -6.24
C ASN A 196 12.55 -6.19 -6.90
N VAL A 197 12.34 -6.22 -8.21
CA VAL A 197 12.20 -7.44 -8.99
C VAL A 197 13.16 -7.45 -10.16
N THR A 198 13.42 -8.65 -10.68
CA THR A 198 14.06 -8.86 -11.97
C THR A 198 13.08 -9.51 -12.94
N THR A 199 13.19 -9.18 -14.23
CA THR A 199 12.39 -9.78 -15.30
C THR A 199 13.09 -10.99 -15.92
N ASP A 200 12.42 -11.70 -16.82
CA ASP A 200 13.02 -12.76 -17.66
C ASP A 200 14.26 -12.29 -18.44
N GLN A 201 14.34 -10.99 -18.74
CA GLN A 201 15.46 -10.36 -19.43
C GLN A 201 16.54 -9.83 -18.48
N GLY A 202 16.44 -10.12 -17.18
CA GLY A 202 17.39 -9.67 -16.16
C GLY A 202 17.29 -8.18 -15.82
N GLN A 203 16.18 -7.51 -16.18
CA GLN A 203 16.02 -6.08 -15.89
C GLN A 203 15.53 -5.86 -14.46
N HIS A 204 16.30 -5.11 -13.67
CA HIS A 204 15.93 -4.73 -12.31
C HIS A 204 14.98 -3.52 -12.33
N GLN A 205 13.92 -3.58 -11.54
CA GLN A 205 12.97 -2.47 -11.42
C GLN A 205 12.07 -2.58 -10.18
N MET A 206 11.52 -1.43 -9.80
CA MET A 206 10.51 -1.33 -8.75
C MET A 206 9.11 -1.50 -9.33
N ILE A 207 8.31 -2.37 -8.72
CA ILE A 207 6.90 -2.59 -9.06
C ILE A 207 6.00 -2.36 -7.85
N ILE A 208 4.78 -1.88 -8.08
CA ILE A 208 3.77 -1.60 -7.05
C ILE A 208 3.01 -2.89 -6.72
N ILE A 209 2.87 -3.18 -5.43
CA ILE A 209 2.09 -4.32 -4.91
C ILE A 209 0.75 -3.86 -4.33
N GLU A 210 0.77 -2.73 -3.63
CA GLU A 210 -0.43 -2.02 -3.18
C GLU A 210 -0.10 -0.55 -2.86
N THR A 211 -1.11 0.31 -2.94
CA THR A 211 -1.05 1.71 -2.48
C THR A 211 -2.03 1.91 -1.34
N ASN A 212 -1.60 2.61 -0.29
CA ASN A 212 -2.31 2.75 0.97
C ASN A 212 -2.69 4.22 1.25
N SER A 213 -3.95 4.47 1.62
CA SER A 213 -4.47 5.81 1.89
C SER A 213 -4.29 6.33 3.33
N CYS A 214 -3.90 5.47 4.26
CA CYS A 214 -3.40 5.86 5.59
C CYS A 214 -2.19 4.98 5.89
N PRO A 215 -1.04 5.25 5.24
CA PRO A 215 0.16 4.47 5.45
C PRO A 215 0.74 4.73 6.85
N SER A 216 1.34 3.70 7.44
CA SER A 216 2.19 3.84 8.64
C SER A 216 3.64 3.87 8.19
N GLY A 217 4.48 4.70 8.83
CA GLY A 217 5.89 4.71 8.54
C GLY A 217 6.75 5.69 9.34
N GLN A 218 6.16 6.74 9.93
CA GLN A 218 6.93 7.75 10.66
C GLN A 218 7.64 7.14 11.86
N LYS A 219 6.94 6.30 12.62
CA LYS A 219 7.53 5.55 13.75
C LYS A 219 8.67 4.60 13.37
N SER A 220 8.90 4.38 12.06
CA SER A 220 9.88 3.46 11.48
C SER A 220 10.99 4.17 10.68
N MET A 221 10.95 5.50 10.58
CA MET A 221 11.89 6.29 9.79
C MET A 221 12.84 7.06 10.71
N PRO A 222 14.17 6.84 10.64
CA PRO A 222 15.14 7.69 11.32
C PRO A 222 14.97 9.16 10.93
N LEU A 223 15.24 10.08 11.87
CA LEU A 223 15.16 11.51 11.59
C LEU A 223 16.16 11.88 10.49
N LEU A 224 15.72 12.76 9.58
CA LEU A 224 16.61 13.36 8.58
C LEU A 224 17.48 14.46 9.20
N GLN A 225 16.99 15.10 10.27
CA GLN A 225 17.67 16.13 11.04
C GLN A 225 17.32 15.94 12.51
N ASP A 226 18.34 15.84 13.37
CA ASP A 226 18.14 15.55 14.80
C ASP A 226 17.41 16.69 15.55
N THR A 227 17.49 17.93 15.04
CA THR A 227 16.79 19.09 15.60
C THR A 227 15.30 19.13 15.29
N ASP A 228 14.83 18.32 14.35
CA ASP A 228 13.41 18.24 14.00
C ASP A 228 12.77 17.04 14.70
N GLU A 229 12.38 17.22 15.96
CA GLU A 229 11.91 16.13 16.81
C GLU A 229 10.63 15.46 16.28
N CYS A 230 9.76 16.23 15.62
CA CYS A 230 8.55 15.75 14.96
C CYS A 230 8.82 15.03 13.63
N GLY A 231 9.96 15.32 13.00
CA GLY A 231 10.42 14.72 11.74
C GLY A 231 9.32 14.60 10.66
N GLY A 232 9.09 13.38 10.20
CA GLY A 232 8.15 13.12 9.11
C GLY A 232 6.68 13.36 9.47
N TYR A 233 6.29 13.37 10.76
CA TYR A 233 4.93 13.78 11.18
C TYR A 233 4.64 15.21 10.75
N ARG A 234 5.54 16.14 11.12
CA ARG A 234 5.50 17.55 10.73
C ARG A 234 5.53 17.72 9.21
N SER A 235 6.34 16.93 8.52
CA SER A 235 6.44 16.98 7.06
C SER A 235 5.10 16.70 6.36
N VAL A 236 4.35 15.69 6.80
CA VAL A 236 3.00 15.39 6.27
C VAL A 236 2.01 16.50 6.63
N LEU A 237 2.07 17.01 7.87
CA LEU A 237 1.16 18.04 8.34
C LEU A 237 1.34 19.35 7.57
N ARG A 238 2.58 19.78 7.32
CA ARG A 238 2.86 21.00 6.54
C ARG A 238 2.51 20.89 5.06
N SER A 239 2.58 19.68 4.51
CA SER A 239 2.27 19.41 3.10
C SER A 239 0.77 19.11 2.94
N ALA A 240 0.40 17.83 2.99
CA ALA A 240 -0.94 17.36 2.65
C ALA A 240 -2.04 17.89 3.58
N PHE A 241 -1.78 18.02 4.89
CA PHE A 241 -2.81 18.49 5.83
C PHE A 241 -2.93 20.02 5.84
N GLY A 242 -1.83 20.75 5.69
CA GLY A 242 -1.81 22.21 5.78
C GLY A 242 -2.64 22.88 4.69
N ASP A 243 -2.54 22.40 3.44
CA ASP A 243 -3.39 22.87 2.34
C ASP A 243 -4.88 22.61 2.63
N LEU A 244 -5.18 21.42 3.17
CA LEU A 244 -6.54 21.02 3.54
C LEU A 244 -7.09 21.86 4.69
N LEU A 245 -6.30 22.15 5.72
CA LEU A 245 -6.69 22.98 6.86
C LEU A 245 -7.01 24.42 6.44
N ARG A 246 -6.22 25.01 5.55
CA ARG A 246 -6.47 26.36 4.99
C ARG A 246 -7.75 26.44 4.16
N SER A 247 -8.24 25.31 3.63
CA SER A 247 -9.46 25.22 2.81
C SER A 247 -10.74 24.95 3.62
N THR A 248 -10.68 25.05 4.94
CA THR A 248 -11.84 24.84 5.82
C THR A 248 -12.78 26.05 5.74
N GLU A 249 -14.08 25.78 5.58
CA GLU A 249 -15.14 26.81 5.49
C GLU A 249 -16.04 26.84 6.73
N ILE A 250 -15.92 25.82 7.58
CA ILE A 250 -16.69 25.69 8.82
C ILE A 250 -15.80 25.97 10.03
N GLY A 251 -16.37 26.56 11.08
CA GLY A 251 -15.74 26.60 12.39
C GLY A 251 -15.71 25.23 13.06
N GLY A 252 -14.99 25.13 14.18
CA GLY A 252 -14.82 23.90 14.93
C GLY A 252 -13.36 23.69 15.29
N GLU A 253 -13.04 22.53 15.86
CA GLU A 253 -11.74 22.20 16.42
C GLU A 253 -10.99 21.19 15.52
N LEU A 254 -9.84 20.71 15.98
CA LEU A 254 -9.00 19.75 15.25
C LEU A 254 -9.05 18.37 15.89
N ALA A 255 -8.90 17.33 15.07
CA ALA A 255 -8.90 15.96 15.58
C ALA A 255 -8.01 14.99 14.80
N VAL A 256 -7.54 13.97 15.50
CA VAL A 256 -6.99 12.73 14.95
C VAL A 256 -7.84 11.56 15.42
N ILE A 257 -8.43 10.83 14.47
CA ILE A 257 -9.22 9.62 14.75
C ILE A 257 -8.45 8.37 14.34
N TYR A 258 -8.52 7.28 15.13
CA TYR A 258 -7.79 6.05 14.83
C TYR A 258 -8.48 4.78 15.35
N ASP A 259 -8.10 3.60 14.82
CA ASP A 259 -8.67 2.31 15.23
C ASP A 259 -7.66 1.26 15.72
N LYS A 260 -6.37 1.39 15.41
CA LYS A 260 -5.36 0.37 15.79
C LYS A 260 -4.01 0.93 16.23
N ASN A 261 -3.53 1.99 15.61
CA ASN A 261 -2.13 2.40 15.72
C ASN A 261 -1.95 3.67 16.55
N HIS A 262 -2.17 3.56 17.87
CA HIS A 262 -2.07 4.70 18.79
C HIS A 262 -0.73 5.44 18.67
N MET A 263 0.41 4.74 18.66
CA MET A 263 1.75 5.35 18.55
C MET A 263 1.87 6.35 17.38
N GLU A 264 1.31 6.00 16.23
CA GLU A 264 1.38 6.88 15.05
C GLU A 264 0.30 7.96 15.10
N ALA A 265 -0.91 7.61 15.51
CA ALA A 265 -2.02 8.56 15.62
C ALA A 265 -1.74 9.66 16.66
N SER A 266 -1.19 9.29 17.82
CA SER A 266 -0.80 10.24 18.86
C SER A 266 0.36 11.12 18.42
N GLY A 267 1.30 10.58 17.62
CA GLY A 267 2.38 11.38 17.02
C GLY A 267 1.85 12.44 16.06
N TYR A 268 0.86 12.10 15.24
CA TYR A 268 0.16 13.09 14.41
C TYR A 268 -0.63 14.10 15.23
N ALA A 269 -1.29 13.70 16.32
CA ALA A 269 -2.06 14.61 17.17
C ALA A 269 -1.15 15.63 17.87
N ALA A 270 -0.07 15.16 18.50
CA ALA A 270 0.90 16.03 19.17
C ALA A 270 1.61 16.95 18.18
N ALA A 271 2.10 16.43 17.04
CA ALA A 271 2.72 17.27 16.02
C ALA A 271 1.74 18.28 15.40
N MET A 272 0.45 17.93 15.29
CA MET A 272 -0.57 18.85 14.82
C MET A 272 -0.82 19.98 15.83
N ALA A 273 -0.83 19.68 17.13
CA ALA A 273 -0.97 20.69 18.17
C ALA A 273 0.22 21.67 18.16
N GLU A 274 1.45 21.17 18.02
CA GLU A 274 2.65 22.01 17.84
C GLU A 274 2.55 22.93 16.62
N GLU A 275 2.15 22.38 15.47
CA GLU A 275 2.14 23.11 14.19
C GLU A 275 0.99 24.11 14.06
N SER A 276 -0.15 23.82 14.68
CA SER A 276 -1.34 24.69 14.64
C SER A 276 -1.37 25.70 15.78
N GLY A 277 -0.73 25.41 16.91
CA GLY A 277 -0.90 26.16 18.15
C GLY A 277 -2.28 25.97 18.81
N GLU A 278 -3.07 25.03 18.33
CA GLU A 278 -4.41 24.69 18.83
C GLU A 278 -4.39 23.34 19.54
N HIS A 279 -5.38 23.10 20.41
CA HIS A 279 -5.59 21.77 20.94
C HIS A 279 -6.13 20.82 19.87
N VAL A 280 -5.81 19.54 20.02
CA VAL A 280 -6.22 18.48 19.09
C VAL A 280 -6.86 17.34 19.87
N TRP A 281 -8.02 16.89 19.42
CA TRP A 281 -8.65 15.69 19.99
C TRP A 281 -8.05 14.42 19.40
N LEU A 282 -7.52 13.55 20.25
CA LEU A 282 -7.11 12.20 19.90
C LEU A 282 -8.20 11.20 20.31
N VAL A 283 -8.75 10.47 19.33
CA VAL A 283 -9.98 9.68 19.55
C VAL A 283 -9.92 8.30 18.90
N GLU A 284 -10.31 7.27 19.67
CA GLU A 284 -10.54 5.92 19.15
C GLU A 284 -11.89 5.83 18.42
N TYR A 285 -11.89 5.21 17.23
CA TYR A 285 -13.09 5.04 16.41
C TYR A 285 -13.15 3.66 15.73
N HIS A 286 -13.57 2.66 16.52
CA HIS A 286 -13.73 1.27 16.10
C HIS A 286 -15.06 1.05 15.35
N ASP A 287 -15.11 0.05 14.46
CA ASP A 287 -16.34 -0.33 13.74
C ASP A 287 -17.34 -1.12 14.57
N THR A 288 -16.90 -1.65 15.72
CA THR A 288 -17.70 -2.46 16.64
C THR A 288 -18.16 -1.69 17.87
N ASP A 289 -17.82 -0.41 17.97
CA ASP A 289 -18.25 0.43 19.09
C ASP A 289 -19.73 0.81 18.92
N GLN A 290 -20.55 0.50 19.92
CA GLN A 290 -21.98 0.79 19.92
C GLN A 290 -22.28 2.22 20.37
N ASP A 291 -21.35 2.86 21.07
CA ASP A 291 -21.47 4.24 21.55
C ASP A 291 -20.14 4.97 21.32
N PRO A 292 -19.72 5.14 20.05
CA PRO A 292 -18.45 5.75 19.74
C PRO A 292 -18.43 7.23 20.16
N PRO A 293 -17.29 7.76 20.61
CA PRO A 293 -17.10 9.19 20.90
C PRO A 293 -17.02 10.06 19.64
N VAL A 294 -17.51 9.55 18.49
CA VAL A 294 -17.52 10.24 17.20
C VAL A 294 -18.90 10.07 16.58
N ARG A 295 -19.52 11.17 16.17
CA ARG A 295 -20.77 11.16 15.41
C ARG A 295 -20.72 12.16 14.25
N TRP A 296 -21.70 12.06 13.36
CA TRP A 296 -21.83 12.93 12.20
C TRP A 296 -23.20 13.60 12.21
N THR A 297 -23.20 14.93 12.26
CA THR A 297 -24.42 15.77 12.23
C THR A 297 -24.30 16.72 11.04
N ASP A 298 -25.23 16.65 10.07
CA ASP A 298 -25.20 17.47 8.85
C ASP A 298 -23.85 17.46 8.10
N ARG A 299 -23.22 16.27 8.05
CA ARG A 299 -21.89 16.02 7.46
C ARG A 299 -20.71 16.70 8.19
N VAL A 300 -20.95 17.25 9.38
CA VAL A 300 -19.91 17.74 10.29
C VAL A 300 -19.61 16.66 11.33
N MET A 301 -18.33 16.35 11.52
CA MET A 301 -17.89 15.44 12.56
C MET A 301 -17.97 16.14 13.92
N GLU A 302 -18.52 15.44 14.91
CA GLU A 302 -18.53 15.89 16.30
C GLU A 302 -17.84 14.83 17.18
N ILE A 303 -17.08 15.30 18.16
CA ILE A 303 -16.33 14.45 19.08
C ILE A 303 -16.85 14.63 20.50
N ARG A 304 -17.02 13.52 21.23
CA ARG A 304 -17.43 13.51 22.64
C ARG A 304 -16.23 13.49 23.58
N ASP A 305 -16.14 14.49 24.43
CA ASP A 305 -15.11 14.57 25.47
C ASP A 305 -15.44 13.70 26.71
N VAL A 306 -14.54 13.74 27.70
CA VAL A 306 -14.71 13.01 28.97
C VAL A 306 -15.89 13.49 29.82
N ALA A 307 -16.35 14.73 29.63
CA ALA A 307 -17.51 15.31 30.31
C ALA A 307 -18.82 15.00 29.57
N GLY A 308 -18.76 14.37 28.40
CA GLY A 308 -19.91 14.06 27.55
C GLY A 308 -20.35 15.20 26.64
N ALA A 309 -19.58 16.29 26.56
CA ALA A 309 -19.86 17.40 25.64
C ALA A 309 -19.39 17.06 24.23
N TRP A 310 -20.15 17.52 23.23
CA TRP A 310 -19.88 17.28 21.81
C TRP A 310 -19.27 18.52 21.18
N HIS A 311 -18.11 18.35 20.54
CA HIS A 311 -17.33 19.42 19.93
C HIS A 311 -17.30 19.27 18.41
N PRO A 312 -17.70 20.30 17.63
CA PRO A 312 -17.66 20.24 16.17
C PRO A 312 -16.23 20.31 15.67
N ILE A 313 -15.90 19.53 14.64
CA ILE A 313 -14.54 19.42 14.09
C ILE A 313 -14.50 19.96 12.67
N ARG A 314 -13.63 20.94 12.42
CA ARG A 314 -13.46 21.55 11.10
C ARG A 314 -12.50 20.78 10.19
N ALA A 315 -11.46 20.18 10.78
CA ALA A 315 -10.49 19.36 10.06
C ALA A 315 -10.04 18.17 10.90
N CYS A 316 -9.89 17.03 10.23
CA CYS A 316 -9.54 15.76 10.87
C CYS A 316 -8.44 15.03 10.10
N PHE A 317 -7.39 14.63 10.82
CA PHE A 317 -6.43 13.64 10.33
C PHE A 317 -6.98 12.23 10.60
N ARG A 318 -7.31 11.50 9.53
CA ARG A 318 -7.90 10.18 9.67
C ARG A 318 -6.82 9.10 9.65
N TYR A 319 -6.68 8.43 10.78
CA TYR A 319 -5.93 7.20 10.95
C TYR A 319 -6.84 5.97 11.21
N VAL A 320 -8.10 6.04 10.76
CA VAL A 320 -9.02 4.91 10.75
C VAL A 320 -8.75 4.06 9.50
N THR A 321 -8.33 2.82 9.71
CA THR A 321 -7.75 1.96 8.67
C THR A 321 -8.62 0.78 8.27
N GLN A 322 -9.45 0.27 9.17
CA GLN A 322 -10.29 -0.91 8.99
C GLN A 322 -11.70 -0.48 8.58
N ARG A 323 -12.02 -0.72 7.31
CA ARG A 323 -13.33 -0.44 6.70
C ARG A 323 -13.88 0.95 7.04
N PRO A 324 -13.11 2.04 6.83
CA PRO A 324 -13.51 3.39 7.24
C PRO A 324 -14.85 3.83 6.61
N TRP A 325 -15.18 3.35 5.42
CA TRP A 325 -16.44 3.60 4.71
C TRP A 325 -17.71 3.11 5.44
N SER A 326 -17.55 2.25 6.44
CA SER A 326 -18.66 1.74 7.26
C SER A 326 -19.17 2.72 8.32
N ARG A 327 -18.45 3.82 8.55
CA ARG A 327 -18.77 4.76 9.63
C ARG A 327 -18.36 6.21 9.37
N ILE A 328 -17.53 6.46 8.37
CA ILE A 328 -17.19 7.82 7.93
C ILE A 328 -17.93 8.06 6.61
N PRO A 329 -18.79 9.10 6.52
CA PRO A 329 -19.49 9.45 5.31
C PRO A 329 -18.55 9.67 4.13
N LEU A 330 -19.01 9.34 2.91
CA LEU A 330 -18.23 9.60 1.70
C LEU A 330 -18.01 11.09 1.44
N TYR A 331 -18.96 11.93 1.89
CA TYR A 331 -18.88 13.38 1.85
C TYR A 331 -19.05 14.00 3.21
N THR A 332 -18.09 14.86 3.53
CA THR A 332 -17.99 15.53 4.82
C THR A 332 -17.79 17.02 4.59
N ARG A 333 -18.43 17.85 5.40
CA ARG A 333 -18.11 19.28 5.51
C ARG A 333 -16.84 19.48 6.34
N THR A 334 -16.65 18.64 7.36
CA THR A 334 -15.34 18.48 8.00
C THR A 334 -14.33 18.04 6.95
N ARG A 335 -13.19 18.73 6.84
CA ARG A 335 -12.13 18.31 5.93
C ARG A 335 -11.38 17.11 6.52
N VAL A 336 -11.38 15.97 5.82
CA VAL A 336 -10.76 14.72 6.32
C VAL A 336 -9.56 14.35 5.45
N LEU A 337 -8.38 14.14 6.06
CA LEU A 337 -7.18 13.68 5.34
C LEU A 337 -6.93 12.18 5.56
N ASN A 338 -6.85 11.34 4.54
CA ASN A 338 -7.51 11.50 3.23
C ASN A 338 -9.01 11.19 3.37
N PRO A 339 -9.88 11.75 2.52
CA PRO A 339 -11.29 11.42 2.48
C PRO A 339 -11.50 9.92 2.19
N VAL A 340 -12.66 9.39 2.58
CA VAL A 340 -12.98 7.96 2.41
C VAL A 340 -13.00 7.56 0.94
N ILE A 341 -13.36 8.46 0.03
CA ILE A 341 -13.32 8.18 -1.41
C ILE A 341 -11.95 7.71 -1.90
N ALA A 342 -10.85 8.22 -1.32
CA ALA A 342 -9.50 7.77 -1.66
C ALA A 342 -9.25 6.29 -1.27
N CYS A 343 -9.90 5.80 -0.21
CA CYS A 343 -9.89 4.38 0.11
C CYS A 343 -10.56 3.56 -0.98
N LEU A 344 -11.79 3.95 -1.36
CA LEU A 344 -12.63 3.21 -2.30
C LEU A 344 -12.09 3.26 -3.72
N ALA A 345 -11.51 4.38 -4.14
CA ALA A 345 -10.96 4.60 -5.49
C ALA A 345 -9.66 3.81 -5.75
N GLY A 346 -9.04 3.23 -4.72
CA GLY A 346 -7.88 2.36 -4.89
C GLY A 346 -6.95 2.31 -3.68
N GLY A 347 -6.92 3.36 -2.87
CA GLY A 347 -5.97 3.45 -1.74
C GLY A 347 -6.23 2.46 -0.60
N ARG A 348 -7.36 1.75 -0.60
CA ARG A 348 -7.64 0.55 0.22
C ARG A 348 -8.51 -0.47 -0.52
N ASN A 349 -8.58 -0.36 -1.84
CA ASN A 349 -9.44 -1.18 -2.68
C ASN A 349 -8.62 -1.66 -3.89
N LYS A 350 -8.03 -2.84 -3.76
CA LYS A 350 -7.05 -3.35 -4.73
C LYS A 350 -7.67 -3.57 -6.13
N MET A 351 -8.96 -3.87 -6.19
CA MET A 351 -9.71 -3.97 -7.45
C MET A 351 -9.77 -2.62 -8.16
N MET A 352 -10.13 -1.55 -7.44
CA MET A 352 -10.19 -0.20 -8.02
C MET A 352 -8.82 0.35 -8.34
N ALA A 353 -7.80 0.01 -7.54
CA ALA A 353 -6.41 0.37 -7.83
C ALA A 353 -5.95 -0.22 -9.18
N ALA A 354 -6.19 -1.51 -9.43
CA ALA A 354 -5.85 -2.16 -10.70
C ALA A 354 -6.47 -1.43 -11.90
N ARG A 355 -7.78 -1.13 -11.83
CA ARG A 355 -8.47 -0.34 -12.87
C ARG A 355 -7.90 1.08 -13.03
N ALA A 356 -7.60 1.76 -11.93
CA ALA A 356 -7.04 3.10 -11.94
C ALA A 356 -5.67 3.12 -12.64
N TYR A 357 -4.82 2.12 -12.34
CA TYR A 357 -3.51 1.96 -12.98
C TYR A 357 -3.64 1.69 -14.47
N GLU A 358 -4.55 0.82 -14.90
CA GLU A 358 -4.80 0.55 -16.32
C GLU A 358 -5.22 1.81 -17.09
N MET A 359 -6.14 2.60 -16.53
CA MET A 359 -6.58 3.86 -17.14
C MET A 359 -5.42 4.86 -17.27
N LEU A 360 -4.59 5.03 -16.23
CA LEU A 360 -3.44 5.91 -16.30
C LEU A 360 -2.38 5.37 -17.27
N ASN A 361 -2.14 4.07 -17.30
CA ASN A 361 -1.18 3.45 -18.21
C ASN A 361 -1.59 3.64 -19.68
N ALA A 362 -2.88 3.60 -19.98
CA ALA A 362 -3.39 3.93 -21.31
C ALA A 362 -3.08 5.39 -21.70
N GLU A 363 -3.27 6.35 -20.78
CA GLU A 363 -2.90 7.75 -21.00
C GLU A 363 -1.38 7.94 -21.14
N LEU A 364 -0.57 7.19 -20.39
CA LEU A 364 0.87 7.37 -20.33
C LEU A 364 1.66 6.59 -21.39
N ARG A 365 1.00 5.69 -22.13
CA ARG A 365 1.62 4.86 -23.19
C ARG A 365 2.44 5.67 -24.21
N PRO A 366 1.97 6.81 -24.76
CA PRO A 366 2.76 7.60 -25.71
C PRO A 366 4.04 8.20 -25.12
N TYR A 367 4.15 8.25 -23.79
CA TYR A 367 5.26 8.85 -23.06
C TYR A 367 6.23 7.81 -22.47
N ASN A 368 6.05 6.53 -22.80
CA ASN A 368 6.85 5.39 -22.30
C ASN A 368 6.91 5.33 -20.76
N MET A 369 5.79 5.62 -20.11
CA MET A 369 5.64 5.54 -18.66
C MET A 369 4.43 4.68 -18.30
N SER A 370 4.52 3.99 -17.18
CA SER A 370 3.42 3.19 -16.63
C SER A 370 3.64 2.94 -15.14
N VAL A 371 2.53 2.82 -14.41
CA VAL A 371 2.51 2.10 -13.14
C VAL A 371 2.78 0.63 -13.45
N ARG A 372 3.89 0.10 -12.94
CA ARG A 372 4.27 -1.30 -13.09
C ARG A 372 3.73 -2.09 -11.92
N VAL A 373 2.96 -3.12 -12.22
CA VAL A 373 2.36 -4.04 -11.26
C VAL A 373 2.51 -5.46 -11.77
N PRO A 374 2.51 -6.48 -10.90
CA PRO A 374 2.30 -7.85 -11.34
C PRO A 374 0.94 -7.97 -12.04
N LEU A 375 0.81 -8.89 -13.00
CA LEU A 375 -0.45 -9.17 -13.69
C LEU A 375 -1.55 -9.40 -12.65
N THR A 376 -2.63 -8.64 -12.73
CA THR A 376 -3.71 -8.66 -11.74
C THR A 376 -5.04 -8.81 -12.43
N ILE A 377 -5.66 -9.98 -12.27
CA ILE A 377 -7.04 -10.22 -12.68
C ILE A 377 -7.94 -9.76 -11.54
N TYR A 378 -8.90 -8.90 -11.85
CA TYR A 378 -9.80 -8.31 -10.87
C TYR A 378 -11.26 -8.64 -11.15
N ASN A 379 -12.13 -8.39 -10.17
CA ASN A 379 -13.56 -8.75 -10.24
C ASN A 379 -13.80 -10.27 -10.38
N VAL A 380 -12.91 -11.08 -9.79
CA VAL A 380 -12.97 -12.54 -9.84
C VAL A 380 -13.94 -13.04 -8.77
N VAL A 381 -14.92 -13.88 -9.14
CA VAL A 381 -15.73 -14.58 -8.13
C VAL A 381 -15.00 -15.82 -7.61
N ARG A 382 -15.31 -16.27 -6.39
CA ARG A 382 -14.62 -17.40 -5.75
C ARG A 382 -14.47 -18.63 -6.67
N ASP A 383 -15.53 -18.99 -7.37
CA ASP A 383 -15.56 -20.21 -8.18
C ASP A 383 -14.74 -20.12 -9.48
N GLU A 384 -14.36 -18.91 -9.90
CA GLU A 384 -13.44 -18.68 -11.05
C GLU A 384 -11.97 -18.71 -10.65
N VAL A 385 -11.65 -18.63 -9.35
CA VAL A 385 -10.27 -18.55 -8.84
C VAL A 385 -9.39 -19.71 -9.35
N PRO A 386 -9.83 -20.98 -9.34
CA PRO A 386 -9.01 -22.10 -9.85
C PRO A 386 -8.58 -21.92 -11.30
N LEU A 387 -9.48 -21.44 -12.17
CA LEU A 387 -9.22 -21.23 -13.60
C LEU A 387 -8.07 -20.22 -13.81
N TRP A 388 -8.10 -19.12 -13.06
CA TRP A 388 -7.06 -18.10 -13.17
C TRP A 388 -5.71 -18.59 -12.63
N ILE A 389 -5.71 -19.38 -11.56
CA ILE A 389 -4.48 -19.98 -11.03
C ILE A 389 -3.85 -20.94 -12.03
N ASP A 390 -4.66 -21.79 -12.67
CA ASP A 390 -4.20 -22.70 -13.72
C ASP A 390 -3.62 -21.92 -14.91
N SER A 391 -4.27 -20.82 -15.31
CA SER A 391 -3.76 -19.94 -16.38
C SER A 391 -2.41 -19.28 -16.06
N MET A 392 -2.07 -19.16 -14.77
CA MET A 392 -0.81 -18.61 -14.26
C MET A 392 0.26 -19.68 -13.98
N GLY A 393 0.05 -20.92 -14.41
CA GLY A 393 0.99 -22.03 -14.17
C GLY A 393 0.90 -22.60 -12.75
N GLY A 394 -0.26 -22.53 -12.11
CA GLY A 394 -0.55 -23.14 -10.81
C GLY A 394 -0.08 -22.33 -9.59
N HIS A 395 0.56 -21.18 -9.81
CA HIS A 395 1.06 -20.31 -8.74
C HIS A 395 0.40 -18.94 -8.86
N ALA A 396 -0.10 -18.39 -7.76
CA ALA A 396 -0.71 -17.06 -7.74
C ALA A 396 -0.82 -16.50 -6.31
N VAL A 397 -1.23 -15.24 -6.21
CA VAL A 397 -1.65 -14.62 -4.96
C VAL A 397 -3.10 -14.20 -5.06
N ILE A 398 -3.96 -14.77 -4.22
CA ILE A 398 -5.35 -14.34 -4.09
C ILE A 398 -5.41 -13.25 -3.02
N LYS A 399 -6.14 -12.17 -3.28
CA LYS A 399 -6.34 -11.10 -2.30
C LYS A 399 -7.81 -10.71 -2.20
N ASN A 400 -8.28 -10.56 -0.97
CA ASN A 400 -9.46 -9.77 -0.67
C ASN A 400 -9.16 -8.30 -1.02
N PRO A 401 -9.96 -7.66 -1.89
CA PRO A 401 -9.65 -6.32 -2.38
C PRO A 401 -9.65 -5.23 -1.30
N TYR A 402 -10.40 -5.44 -0.21
CA TYR A 402 -10.73 -4.39 0.78
C TYR A 402 -9.94 -4.51 2.09
N SER A 403 -9.21 -5.62 2.27
CA SER A 403 -8.46 -5.91 3.49
C SER A 403 -7.07 -5.27 3.51
N ASN A 404 -6.52 -5.08 4.71
CA ASN A 404 -5.23 -4.41 4.95
C ASN A 404 -4.29 -5.25 5.84
N ALA A 405 -3.02 -4.84 5.95
CA ALA A 405 -2.01 -5.44 6.83
C ALA A 405 -1.79 -6.95 6.63
N GLY A 406 -1.86 -7.41 5.38
CA GLY A 406 -1.68 -8.82 5.02
C GLY A 406 -2.86 -9.73 5.32
N GLN A 407 -3.96 -9.18 5.82
CA GLN A 407 -5.19 -9.94 6.02
C GLN A 407 -5.88 -10.17 4.67
N GLY A 408 -6.46 -11.35 4.50
CA GLY A 408 -7.11 -11.73 3.25
C GLY A 408 -6.13 -11.79 2.08
N VAL A 409 -4.92 -12.29 2.30
CA VAL A 409 -3.93 -12.57 1.26
C VAL A 409 -3.54 -14.03 1.38
N TRP A 410 -3.61 -14.77 0.28
CA TRP A 410 -3.29 -16.19 0.21
C TRP A 410 -2.31 -16.44 -0.93
N THR A 411 -1.14 -16.96 -0.61
CA THR A 411 -0.14 -17.40 -1.57
C THR A 411 -0.44 -18.85 -1.96
N ILE A 412 -0.70 -19.08 -3.25
CA ILE A 412 -1.00 -20.40 -3.78
C ILE A 412 0.25 -20.92 -4.47
N THR A 413 0.82 -21.97 -3.90
CA THR A 413 2.00 -22.69 -4.43
C THR A 413 1.74 -24.18 -4.58
N THR A 414 0.65 -24.67 -3.99
CA THR A 414 0.22 -26.07 -4.03
C THR A 414 -1.28 -26.18 -4.20
N LYS A 415 -1.76 -27.36 -4.61
CA LYS A 415 -3.20 -27.67 -4.66
C LYS A 415 -3.86 -27.63 -3.27
N GLU A 416 -3.10 -27.89 -2.21
CA GLU A 416 -3.59 -27.82 -0.83
C GLU A 416 -3.86 -26.39 -0.40
N ASP A 417 -2.98 -25.45 -0.78
CA ASP A 417 -3.20 -24.01 -0.53
C ASP A 417 -4.53 -23.56 -1.16
N LEU A 418 -4.77 -23.97 -2.41
CA LEU A 418 -6.01 -23.65 -3.12
C LEU A 418 -7.23 -24.28 -2.43
N ARG A 419 -7.17 -25.57 -2.08
CA ARG A 419 -8.27 -26.24 -1.37
C ARG A 419 -8.58 -25.54 -0.05
N SER A 420 -7.53 -25.17 0.70
CA SER A 420 -7.66 -24.45 1.97
C SER A 420 -8.35 -23.10 1.77
N PHE A 421 -7.99 -22.34 0.74
CA PHE A 421 -8.66 -21.09 0.41
C PHE A 421 -10.14 -21.29 0.04
N MET A 422 -10.44 -22.29 -0.79
CA MET A 422 -11.81 -22.56 -1.26
C MET A 422 -12.75 -23.02 -0.13
N ALA A 423 -12.20 -23.63 0.92
CA ALA A 423 -12.95 -24.08 2.10
C ALA A 423 -13.28 -22.95 3.10
N LEU A 424 -12.68 -21.76 2.95
CA LEU A 424 -12.95 -20.64 3.83
C LEU A 424 -14.32 -20.01 3.53
N ASP A 425 -14.99 -19.58 4.59
CA ASP A 425 -16.13 -18.67 4.47
C ASP A 425 -15.61 -17.24 4.28
N HIS A 426 -16.13 -16.56 3.26
CA HIS A 426 -15.66 -15.25 2.84
C HIS A 426 -16.77 -14.22 2.99
N ARG A 427 -16.43 -13.07 3.56
CA ARG A 427 -17.37 -11.96 3.75
C ARG A 427 -17.78 -11.28 2.43
N TYR A 428 -16.87 -11.26 1.47
CA TYR A 428 -17.03 -10.56 0.19
C TYR A 428 -16.96 -11.58 -0.94
N ASP A 429 -17.67 -11.28 -2.02
CA ASP A 429 -17.84 -12.21 -3.15
C ASP A 429 -16.78 -12.03 -4.22
N LYS A 430 -16.07 -10.89 -4.19
CA LYS A 430 -15.05 -10.55 -5.19
C LYS A 430 -13.63 -10.61 -4.64
N PHE A 431 -12.75 -11.13 -5.48
CA PHE A 431 -11.32 -11.25 -5.25
C PHE A 431 -10.53 -10.58 -6.36
N ILE A 432 -9.23 -10.38 -6.10
CA ILE A 432 -8.24 -10.26 -7.17
C ILE A 432 -7.31 -11.48 -7.14
N VAL A 433 -6.91 -11.93 -8.32
CA VAL A 433 -5.90 -12.96 -8.52
C VAL A 433 -4.71 -12.30 -9.20
N GLN A 434 -3.59 -12.23 -8.50
CA GLN A 434 -2.38 -11.55 -8.95
C GLN A 434 -1.26 -12.57 -9.19
N SER A 435 -0.46 -12.36 -10.23
CA SER A 435 0.73 -13.17 -10.49
C SER A 435 1.67 -13.12 -9.28
N LEU A 436 2.05 -14.29 -8.78
CA LEU A 436 2.99 -14.47 -7.69
C LEU A 436 4.39 -14.10 -8.14
N VAL A 437 4.97 -13.13 -7.43
CA VAL A 437 6.38 -12.78 -7.51
C VAL A 437 7.09 -13.60 -6.44
N GLY A 438 7.90 -14.57 -6.86
CA GLY A 438 8.57 -15.51 -5.97
C GLY A 438 10.00 -15.76 -6.41
N ASN A 439 10.48 -16.99 -6.21
CA ASN A 439 11.72 -17.44 -6.85
C ASN A 439 11.47 -17.71 -8.35
N ALA A 440 12.51 -17.67 -9.18
CA ALA A 440 12.43 -17.99 -10.60
C ALA A 440 11.86 -19.37 -10.91
N SER A 441 12.03 -20.33 -10.01
CA SER A 441 11.54 -21.71 -10.18
C SER A 441 10.06 -21.92 -9.82
N TRP A 442 9.44 -20.99 -9.08
CA TRP A 442 8.06 -21.14 -8.59
C TRP A 442 7.28 -19.82 -8.57
N SER A 443 7.56 -18.92 -9.52
CA SER A 443 6.73 -17.74 -9.78
C SER A 443 5.62 -18.05 -10.78
N SER A 444 4.58 -17.22 -10.85
CA SER A 444 3.55 -17.35 -11.88
C SER A 444 4.16 -17.24 -13.28
N THR A 445 3.64 -18.03 -14.21
CA THR A 445 3.93 -17.88 -15.64
C THR A 445 2.86 -17.00 -16.26
N THR A 446 3.25 -15.95 -17.00
CA THR A 446 2.30 -15.08 -17.69
C THR A 446 2.74 -14.81 -19.13
N HIS A 447 1.80 -14.35 -19.97
CA HIS A 447 2.08 -14.02 -21.36
C HIS A 447 2.91 -12.73 -21.54
N ASP A 448 2.78 -11.80 -20.59
CA ASP A 448 3.45 -10.48 -20.60
C ASP A 448 4.82 -10.50 -19.92
N GLY A 449 5.30 -11.69 -19.53
CA GLY A 449 6.55 -11.91 -18.81
C GLY A 449 6.37 -12.11 -17.30
N CYS A 450 7.45 -12.50 -16.64
CA CYS A 450 7.46 -12.86 -15.23
C CYS A 450 8.30 -11.87 -14.40
N PHE A 451 7.92 -11.73 -13.13
CA PHE A 451 8.71 -11.00 -12.14
C PHE A 451 9.22 -11.96 -11.07
N TYR A 452 10.50 -11.81 -10.74
CA TYR A 452 11.18 -12.60 -9.71
C TYR A 452 11.72 -11.68 -8.64
N HIS A 453 11.62 -12.10 -7.38
CA HIS A 453 12.16 -11.34 -6.28
C HIS A 453 13.69 -11.28 -6.35
N VAL A 454 14.24 -10.05 -6.28
CA VAL A 454 15.68 -9.86 -6.05
C VAL A 454 16.04 -10.24 -4.60
N GLY A 455 15.19 -9.82 -3.65
CA GLY A 455 15.38 -10.08 -2.23
C GLY A 455 16.54 -9.29 -1.60
N THR A 456 16.91 -9.65 -0.37
CA THR A 456 18.05 -9.07 0.34
C THR A 456 19.38 -9.52 -0.25
N VAL A 457 20.45 -8.75 0.02
CA VAL A 457 21.82 -9.27 -0.10
C VAL A 457 21.93 -10.56 0.74
N PRO A 458 22.55 -11.64 0.22
CA PRO A 458 22.70 -12.89 0.96
C PRO A 458 23.40 -12.67 2.30
N ASN A 459 22.87 -13.28 3.37
CA ASN A 459 23.54 -13.25 4.66
C ASN A 459 24.72 -14.23 4.72
N LYS A 460 25.38 -14.35 5.88
CA LYS A 460 26.52 -15.29 6.06
C LYS A 460 26.18 -16.79 5.85
N LYS A 461 24.89 -17.15 5.84
CA LYS A 461 24.40 -18.49 5.52
C LYS A 461 23.95 -18.62 4.05
N ASN A 462 24.23 -17.62 3.22
CA ASN A 462 23.76 -17.48 1.84
C ASN A 462 22.24 -17.40 1.69
N ASN A 463 21.53 -17.06 2.78
CA ASN A 463 20.09 -16.91 2.72
C ASN A 463 19.72 -15.54 2.14
N ILE A 464 18.85 -15.55 1.15
CA ILE A 464 18.14 -14.39 0.60
C ILE A 464 16.74 -14.37 1.20
N PHE A 465 16.24 -13.19 1.54
CA PHE A 465 14.88 -13.01 2.04
C PHE A 465 14.11 -12.07 1.13
N VAL A 466 12.81 -12.33 0.95
CA VAL A 466 11.93 -11.34 0.34
C VAL A 466 11.86 -10.10 1.23
N CYS A 467 11.95 -8.94 0.58
CA CYS A 467 11.68 -7.65 1.19
C CYS A 467 10.71 -6.86 0.33
N ASP A 468 9.87 -6.07 0.98
CA ASP A 468 9.28 -4.89 0.36
C ASP A 468 9.96 -3.61 0.85
N VAL A 469 9.82 -2.58 0.03
CA VAL A 469 10.12 -1.19 0.38
C VAL A 469 8.81 -0.45 0.41
N ARG A 470 8.47 0.18 1.54
CA ARG A 470 7.37 1.14 1.61
C ARG A 470 7.89 2.53 1.37
N MET A 471 7.43 3.16 0.28
CA MET A 471 7.70 4.55 -0.05
C MET A 471 6.46 5.37 0.27
N MET A 472 6.60 6.37 1.13
CA MET A 472 5.53 7.32 1.44
C MET A 472 5.83 8.66 0.80
N ILE A 473 4.80 9.27 0.24
CA ILE A 473 4.86 10.57 -0.43
C ILE A 473 3.73 11.47 0.05
N ALA A 474 3.94 12.77 -0.11
CA ALA A 474 2.88 13.76 0.00
C ALA A 474 2.88 14.65 -1.24
N GLY A 475 1.69 14.96 -1.74
CA GLY A 475 1.45 16.03 -2.70
C GLY A 475 1.09 17.32 -1.96
N ALA A 476 1.65 18.43 -2.42
CA ALA A 476 1.36 19.77 -1.93
C ALA A 476 1.26 20.76 -3.08
N SER A 477 1.06 22.04 -2.76
CA SER A 477 1.03 23.14 -3.73
C SER A 477 2.29 23.28 -4.62
N ASP A 478 3.42 22.66 -4.27
CA ASP A 478 4.67 22.62 -5.03
C ASP A 478 4.95 21.26 -5.71
N GLY A 479 3.98 20.33 -5.69
CA GLY A 479 4.08 19.00 -6.28
C GLY A 479 4.34 17.90 -5.25
N PHE A 480 4.80 16.75 -5.73
CA PHE A 480 5.11 15.60 -4.88
C PHE A 480 6.49 15.69 -4.23
N ARG A 481 6.60 15.09 -3.05
CA ARG A 481 7.87 14.85 -2.35
C ARG A 481 7.87 13.52 -1.59
N PRO A 482 9.04 12.86 -1.42
CA PRO A 482 9.16 11.73 -0.51
C PRO A 482 9.01 12.19 0.95
N ILE A 483 8.42 11.34 1.79
CA ILE A 483 8.13 11.61 3.20
C ILE A 483 8.85 10.64 4.12
N SER A 484 8.72 9.34 3.87
CA SER A 484 9.35 8.31 4.69
C SER A 484 9.55 7.03 3.91
N ILE A 485 10.60 6.30 4.24
CA ILE A 485 10.94 5.03 3.60
C ILE A 485 11.31 4.04 4.71
N TYR A 486 10.82 2.81 4.59
CA TYR A 486 11.33 1.69 5.38
C TYR A 486 11.07 0.40 4.60
N ALA A 487 11.72 -0.68 5.01
CA ALA A 487 11.53 -1.98 4.39
C ALA A 487 11.09 -3.03 5.41
N ARG A 488 10.41 -4.06 4.94
CA ARG A 488 10.01 -5.20 5.77
C ARG A 488 10.48 -6.48 5.12
N ARG A 489 11.12 -7.34 5.93
CA ARG A 489 11.64 -8.63 5.49
C ARG A 489 10.67 -9.76 5.84
N ALA A 490 10.60 -10.78 5.00
CA ALA A 490 9.91 -12.04 5.31
C ALA A 490 10.55 -12.79 6.50
N ARG A 491 9.83 -13.77 7.04
CA ARG A 491 10.27 -14.55 8.21
C ARG A 491 11.28 -15.63 7.82
N LEU A 492 11.00 -16.33 6.73
CA LEU A 492 11.79 -17.44 6.21
C LEU A 492 12.57 -16.99 4.96
N PRO A 493 13.73 -17.61 4.69
CA PRO A 493 14.49 -17.36 3.47
C PRO A 493 13.70 -17.81 2.23
N LEU A 494 13.93 -17.16 1.10
CA LEU A 494 13.34 -17.52 -0.19
C LEU A 494 14.12 -18.69 -0.79
N ILE A 495 13.58 -19.90 -0.69
CA ILE A 495 14.23 -21.13 -1.18
C ILE A 495 14.15 -21.26 -2.71
N ALA A 496 15.14 -21.95 -3.27
CA ALA A 496 15.25 -22.17 -4.70
C ALA A 496 14.25 -23.22 -5.21
N LYS A 497 13.90 -24.22 -4.41
CA LYS A 497 12.84 -25.18 -4.75
C LYS A 497 11.96 -25.44 -3.54
N LEU A 498 10.65 -25.56 -3.75
CA LEU A 498 9.70 -25.74 -2.66
C LEU A 498 9.95 -27.05 -1.89
N GLU A 499 10.47 -28.08 -2.55
CA GLU A 499 10.85 -29.35 -1.94
C GLU A 499 12.09 -29.30 -1.03
N ASP A 500 12.89 -28.23 -1.07
CA ASP A 500 14.11 -28.10 -0.26
C ASP A 500 13.78 -27.96 1.25
N ASP A 501 12.61 -27.41 1.59
CA ASP A 501 12.08 -27.35 2.95
C ASP A 501 10.55 -27.50 2.93
N PRO A 502 10.02 -28.74 3.00
CA PRO A 502 8.59 -29.00 2.98
C PRO A 502 7.81 -28.41 4.17
N ALA A 503 8.50 -28.03 5.25
CA ALA A 503 7.87 -27.38 6.40
C ALA A 503 7.75 -25.85 6.22
N ALA A 504 8.48 -25.27 5.27
CA ALA A 504 8.38 -23.85 4.96
C ALA A 504 7.09 -23.54 4.20
N THR A 505 6.28 -22.64 4.75
CA THR A 505 5.10 -22.12 4.05
C THR A 505 5.48 -21.01 3.08
N SER A 506 4.79 -20.94 1.93
CA SER A 506 4.97 -19.85 0.97
C SER A 506 4.75 -18.47 1.61
N TRP A 507 3.75 -18.35 2.50
CA TRP A 507 3.53 -17.12 3.27
C TRP A 507 4.68 -16.79 4.23
N GLY A 508 5.35 -17.79 4.80
CA GLY A 508 6.54 -17.57 5.62
C GLY A 508 7.70 -16.93 4.84
N MET A 509 7.81 -17.24 3.55
CA MET A 509 8.85 -16.76 2.63
C MET A 509 8.50 -15.47 1.90
N LEU A 510 7.22 -15.23 1.60
CA LEU A 510 6.75 -14.07 0.83
C LEU A 510 6.09 -12.98 1.70
N GLY A 511 5.52 -13.35 2.85
CA GLY A 511 4.79 -12.45 3.73
C GLY A 511 5.71 -11.51 4.51
N THR A 512 5.69 -10.23 4.15
CA THR A 512 6.51 -9.19 4.79
C THR A 512 5.79 -8.43 5.91
N ASN A 513 4.45 -8.54 6.00
CA ASN A 513 3.64 -7.84 7.00
C ASN A 513 4.14 -8.03 8.44
N LEU A 514 4.29 -6.94 9.19
CA LEU A 514 4.82 -6.99 10.57
C LEU A 514 3.76 -7.32 11.63
N SER A 515 2.49 -7.07 11.34
CA SER A 515 1.38 -7.36 12.26
C SER A 515 1.12 -8.86 12.31
N VAL A 516 1.08 -9.41 13.52
CA VAL A 516 0.73 -10.82 13.77
C VAL A 516 -0.49 -10.85 14.67
N LYS A 517 -1.51 -11.60 14.24
CA LYS A 517 -2.70 -11.86 15.07
C LYS A 517 -2.39 -13.02 16.01
N LEU A 518 -2.57 -12.81 17.30
CA LEU A 518 -2.36 -13.83 18.33
C LEU A 518 -3.60 -14.73 18.46
N PRO A 519 -3.46 -15.95 19.03
CA PRO A 519 -4.59 -16.89 19.18
C PRO A 519 -5.77 -16.35 20.00
N ASP A 520 -5.50 -15.41 20.90
CA ASP A 520 -6.50 -14.72 21.71
C ASP A 520 -7.23 -13.59 20.96
N GLY A 521 -6.90 -13.37 19.68
CA GLY A 521 -7.46 -12.33 18.83
C GLY A 521 -6.77 -10.97 18.97
N SER A 522 -5.82 -10.82 19.90
CA SER A 522 -5.02 -9.61 20.04
C SER A 522 -3.95 -9.51 18.94
N TRP A 523 -3.25 -8.38 18.87
CA TRP A 523 -2.24 -8.12 17.85
C TRP A 523 -0.89 -7.83 18.47
N THR A 524 0.15 -8.40 17.87
CA THR A 524 1.55 -8.04 18.14
C THR A 524 2.25 -7.59 16.86
N THR A 525 3.46 -7.06 17.00
CA THR A 525 4.29 -6.59 15.88
C THR A 525 5.69 -7.20 15.95
N GLU A 526 6.13 -7.80 14.84
CA GLU A 526 7.48 -8.37 14.71
C GLU A 526 8.49 -7.31 14.25
N SER A 527 8.83 -6.37 15.13
CA SER A 527 9.72 -5.23 14.84
C SER A 527 11.16 -5.64 14.49
N GLN A 528 11.57 -6.88 14.76
CA GLN A 528 12.87 -7.43 14.35
C GLN A 528 12.99 -7.66 12.83
N ARG A 529 11.87 -7.73 12.10
CA ARG A 529 11.84 -7.84 10.63
C ARG A 529 11.74 -6.48 9.93
N LEU A 530 11.60 -5.41 10.71
CA LEU A 530 11.70 -4.05 10.19
C LEU A 530 13.17 -3.77 9.84
N VAL A 531 13.39 -3.36 8.60
CA VAL A 531 14.67 -2.94 8.06
C VAL A 531 14.65 -1.42 7.95
N LEU A 532 15.43 -0.76 8.80
CA LEU A 532 15.47 0.70 8.88
C LEU A 532 16.30 1.29 7.73
N MET A 533 16.03 2.55 7.39
CA MET A 533 16.86 3.34 6.46
C MET A 533 18.12 3.90 7.13
N ASP A 534 18.69 3.13 8.06
CA ASP A 534 19.84 3.53 8.85
C ASP A 534 21.14 2.96 8.28
N ARG A 535 22.27 3.35 8.87
CA ARG A 535 23.60 2.88 8.45
C ARG A 535 23.81 1.38 8.56
N LYS A 536 23.03 0.67 9.39
CA LYS A 536 23.23 -0.73 9.73
C LYS A 536 22.39 -1.67 8.86
N ASP A 537 21.16 -1.27 8.59
CA ASP A 537 20.14 -2.11 7.97
C ASP A 537 20.04 -1.89 6.46
N PHE A 538 20.17 -0.64 5.99
CA PHE A 538 19.90 -0.27 4.60
C PHE A 538 20.68 -1.12 3.57
N ASN A 539 21.97 -1.36 3.83
CA ASN A 539 22.83 -2.12 2.91
C ASN A 539 22.41 -3.58 2.73
N GLN A 540 21.60 -4.14 3.64
CA GLN A 540 21.06 -5.50 3.50
C GLN A 540 20.02 -5.60 2.37
N LEU A 541 19.43 -4.48 1.95
CA LEU A 541 18.42 -4.44 0.88
C LEU A 541 19.02 -4.58 -0.51
N GLY A 542 20.30 -4.25 -0.69
CA GLY A 542 20.94 -4.27 -2.01
C GLY A 542 20.37 -3.26 -3.01
N ILE A 543 19.75 -2.18 -2.51
CA ILE A 543 19.17 -1.10 -3.34
C ILE A 543 20.02 0.16 -3.27
N GLY A 544 20.07 0.89 -4.39
CA GLY A 544 20.81 2.14 -4.55
C GLY A 544 19.91 3.35 -4.78
N ILE A 545 20.53 4.46 -5.19
CA ILE A 545 19.83 5.73 -5.42
C ILE A 545 18.83 5.63 -6.57
N ASP A 546 19.16 4.86 -7.61
CA ASP A 546 18.33 4.69 -8.79
C ASP A 546 17.08 3.88 -8.48
N ASP A 547 17.18 2.86 -7.61
CA ASP A 547 16.02 2.09 -7.13
C ASP A 547 15.09 2.95 -6.26
N LEU A 548 15.64 3.85 -5.43
CA LEU A 548 14.83 4.79 -4.63
C LEU A 548 14.10 5.80 -5.52
N ILE A 549 14.77 6.30 -6.57
CA ILE A 549 14.16 7.16 -7.60
C ILE A 549 13.04 6.42 -8.32
N ASP A 550 13.30 5.20 -8.76
CA ASP A 550 12.33 4.34 -9.46
C ASP A 550 11.12 4.05 -8.56
N ALA A 551 11.35 3.76 -7.27
CA ALA A 551 10.30 3.55 -6.28
C ALA A 551 9.44 4.79 -6.04
N TYR A 552 10.07 5.96 -5.95
CA TYR A 552 9.39 7.23 -5.79
C TYR A 552 8.50 7.56 -6.99
N ILE A 553 9.03 7.42 -8.21
CA ILE A 553 8.25 7.67 -9.43
C ILE A 553 7.08 6.70 -9.53
N GLN A 554 7.30 5.40 -9.30
CA GLN A 554 6.22 4.42 -9.31
C GLN A 554 5.14 4.73 -8.26
N THR A 555 5.55 5.20 -7.07
CA THR A 555 4.62 5.65 -6.04
C THR A 555 3.81 6.87 -6.50
N VAL A 556 4.46 7.88 -7.09
CA VAL A 556 3.77 9.06 -7.64
C VAL A 556 2.74 8.66 -8.70
N LEU A 557 3.13 7.83 -9.67
CA LEU A 557 2.21 7.38 -10.73
C LEU A 557 1.01 6.62 -10.13
N SER A 558 1.23 5.75 -9.15
CA SER A 558 0.15 5.01 -8.48
C SER A 558 -0.82 5.94 -7.74
N VAL A 559 -0.33 7.02 -7.15
CA VAL A 559 -1.15 8.00 -6.44
C VAL A 559 -1.95 8.86 -7.40
N ILE A 560 -1.33 9.33 -8.51
CA ILE A 560 -2.03 10.07 -9.56
C ILE A 560 -3.16 9.25 -10.17
N ALA A 561 -2.93 7.95 -10.42
CA ALA A 561 -3.94 7.05 -10.95
C ALA A 561 -5.17 7.00 -10.03
N ILE A 562 -4.95 6.79 -8.73
CA ILE A 562 -6.02 6.69 -7.73
C ILE A 562 -6.70 8.05 -7.52
N ASP A 563 -5.95 9.15 -7.49
CA ASP A 563 -6.53 10.49 -7.36
C ASP A 563 -7.43 10.84 -8.56
N LYS A 564 -7.00 10.51 -9.79
CA LYS A 564 -7.86 10.63 -10.98
C LYS A 564 -9.09 9.72 -10.90
N MET A 565 -8.98 8.52 -10.32
CA MET A 565 -10.13 7.67 -10.06
C MET A 565 -11.09 8.30 -9.05
N CYS A 566 -10.60 8.94 -7.98
CA CYS A 566 -11.44 9.73 -7.07
C CYS A 566 -12.23 10.78 -7.85
N GLN A 567 -11.54 11.57 -8.69
CA GLN A 567 -12.18 12.63 -9.49
C GLN A 567 -13.22 12.10 -10.48
N ARG A 568 -13.10 10.85 -10.96
CA ARG A 568 -14.13 10.21 -11.81
C ARG A 568 -15.36 9.77 -11.03
N LEU A 569 -15.17 9.36 -9.77
CA LEU A 569 -16.24 8.89 -8.89
C LEU A 569 -17.00 10.03 -8.19
N VAL A 570 -16.51 11.26 -8.30
CA VAL A 570 -17.09 12.47 -7.74
C VAL A 570 -17.51 13.37 -8.90
N ASP A 571 -18.78 13.73 -9.00
CA ASP A 571 -19.24 14.66 -10.04
C ASP A 571 -18.91 16.13 -9.71
N ASN A 572 -19.23 17.04 -10.62
CA ASN A 572 -18.97 18.48 -10.47
C ASN A 572 -19.74 19.14 -9.30
N GLY A 573 -20.72 18.45 -8.70
CA GLY A 573 -21.46 18.91 -7.52
C GLY A 573 -20.93 18.32 -6.21
N ASP A 574 -19.75 17.70 -6.21
CA ASP A 574 -19.20 16.91 -5.11
C ASP A 574 -20.16 15.80 -4.65
N LYS A 575 -20.89 15.18 -5.59
CA LYS A 575 -21.76 14.03 -5.32
C LYS A 575 -21.14 12.74 -5.86
N PHE A 576 -21.31 11.66 -5.11
CA PHE A 576 -20.71 10.36 -5.41
C PHE A 576 -21.54 9.68 -6.47
N ASN A 577 -20.86 9.31 -7.55
CA ASN A 577 -21.46 8.55 -8.61
C ASN A 577 -21.51 7.07 -8.18
N TYR A 578 -22.53 6.76 -7.36
CA TYR A 578 -22.75 5.42 -6.84
C TYR A 578 -22.95 4.39 -7.96
N ASP A 579 -23.66 4.75 -9.03
CA ASP A 579 -23.92 3.87 -10.16
C ASP A 579 -22.63 3.52 -10.91
N LEU A 580 -21.76 4.51 -11.15
CA LEU A 580 -20.44 4.28 -11.72
C LEU A 580 -19.59 3.42 -10.78
N PHE A 581 -19.58 3.71 -9.48
CA PHE A 581 -18.82 2.91 -8.53
C PHE A 581 -19.29 1.44 -8.52
N ARG A 582 -20.60 1.22 -8.48
CA ARG A 582 -21.20 -0.12 -8.55
C ARG A 582 -20.85 -0.85 -9.84
N ALA A 583 -20.84 -0.16 -10.98
CA ALA A 583 -20.44 -0.75 -12.25
C ALA A 583 -18.96 -1.16 -12.27
N LEU A 584 -18.09 -0.39 -11.62
CA LEU A 584 -16.65 -0.67 -11.55
C LEU A 584 -16.29 -1.67 -10.43
N ASN A 585 -17.06 -1.71 -9.35
CA ASN A 585 -16.86 -2.58 -8.19
C ASN A 585 -18.18 -3.27 -7.77
N PRO A 586 -18.63 -4.27 -8.52
CA PRO A 586 -19.93 -4.91 -8.30
C PRO A 586 -19.83 -5.99 -7.19
N ASP A 587 -19.62 -5.56 -5.96
CA ASP A 587 -19.61 -6.41 -4.76
C ASP A 587 -20.69 -5.92 -3.78
N ASP A 588 -21.80 -6.65 -3.70
CA ASP A 588 -22.97 -6.24 -2.92
C ASP A 588 -22.66 -6.17 -1.40
N ALA A 589 -21.75 -7.02 -0.91
CA ALA A 589 -21.31 -6.98 0.47
C ALA A 589 -20.60 -5.66 0.77
N LEU A 590 -19.65 -5.22 -0.07
CA LEU A 590 -19.05 -3.89 0.09
C LEU A 590 -20.08 -2.77 -0.04
N LEU A 591 -20.95 -2.83 -1.05
CA LEU A 591 -21.93 -1.78 -1.32
C LEU A 591 -22.90 -1.58 -0.16
N SER A 592 -23.26 -2.65 0.54
CA SER A 592 -24.11 -2.60 1.75
C SER A 592 -23.44 -1.93 2.96
N GLU A 593 -22.11 -1.79 2.94
CA GLU A 593 -21.35 -1.18 4.02
C GLU A 593 -21.18 0.34 3.87
N LEU A 594 -21.52 0.92 2.71
CA LEU A 594 -21.23 2.32 2.45
C LEU A 594 -22.13 3.25 3.28
N THR A 595 -21.50 4.14 4.05
CA THR A 595 -22.17 5.27 4.69
C THR A 595 -22.28 6.43 3.70
N LEU A 596 -23.46 6.61 3.11
CA LEU A 596 -23.74 7.61 2.08
C LEU A 596 -24.10 8.99 2.65
#